data_AF-A0AA88GBC6-F1
#
_entry.id   AF-A0AA88GBC6-F1
#
_cell.length_a   1.000
_cell.length_b   1.000
_cell.length_c   1.000
_cell.angle_alpha   90.00
_cell.angle_beta   90.00
_cell.angle_gamma   90.00
#
_symmetry.space_group_name_H-M   'P 1'
#
loop_
_entity.id
_entity.type
_entity.pdbx_description
1 polymer ?
#
loop_
_entity_poly.entity_id
_entity_poly.type
_entity_poly.pdbx_seq_one_letter_code
_entity_poly.pdbx_strand_id
1 'polypeptide(L)'
;MRINDGNVKVVVLDFLTLNEHDDDDQNSIHIIRRLELLLNKKFSLQQLGKKKWLENRDLKYQNCIPVEFMNDRQFILNHIKKFGYGWKYASTKLQEDREFLLNVAQYNGSKELLLIFPTYSIGNDTELILTSVKHDEEVMNSVPTVLRKNKEFMLKVVQLNGKALSYAELPLKNDLDIVLAAVRQNGEALRCIYVDPTCCLRSNKDVILEAIKQNKKALQWVPMNLLTDLSFMLKVVTLIFPEFEGLKFASDDLKNDKDIALVAVKKDGNALNFVSAALKSDYDVVLAAVRQYEHALVYASNDLRNDKEIVLEAIRKYGSALCFASDELKKDREIVLEAAQEMVCA
;
A
#
# COMPACT_ATOMS: atom_id res chain seq x y z
N MET A 1 -16.71 -36.73 -19.11
CA MET A 1 -15.72 -36.01 -19.94
C MET A 1 -14.80 -37.06 -20.52
N ARG A 2 -14.81 -37.26 -21.85
CA ARG A 2 -13.98 -38.27 -22.53
C ARG A 2 -12.53 -37.81 -22.48
N ILE A 3 -11.68 -38.57 -21.81
CA ILE A 3 -10.24 -38.60 -22.07
C ILE A 3 -9.94 -40.02 -22.54
N ASN A 4 -9.92 -40.17 -23.87
CA ASN A 4 -9.18 -41.26 -24.51
C ASN A 4 -7.71 -40.85 -24.48
N ASP A 5 -6.92 -41.52 -23.67
CA ASP A 5 -5.53 -41.78 -24.03
C ASP A 5 -5.16 -43.18 -23.54
N GLY A 6 -4.62 -43.96 -24.47
CA GLY A 6 -4.43 -45.39 -24.31
C GLY A 6 -3.39 -45.75 -23.24
N ASN A 7 -3.59 -46.94 -22.67
CA ASN A 7 -2.63 -47.68 -21.84
C ASN A 7 -2.46 -47.28 -20.37
N VAL A 8 -3.56 -47.13 -19.63
CA VAL A 8 -3.53 -47.38 -18.19
C VAL A 8 -4.27 -48.68 -17.89
N LYS A 9 -3.52 -49.79 -17.80
CA LYS A 9 -4.01 -51.06 -17.24
C LYS A 9 -3.96 -50.95 -15.71
N VAL A 10 -5.12 -50.83 -15.07
CA VAL A 10 -5.26 -51.01 -13.63
C VAL A 10 -5.25 -52.51 -13.35
N VAL A 11 -4.23 -52.99 -12.66
CA VAL A 11 -4.14 -54.38 -12.18
C VAL A 11 -4.54 -54.36 -10.70
N VAL A 12 -5.73 -54.87 -10.40
CA VAL A 12 -6.18 -55.12 -9.03
C VAL A 12 -5.73 -56.54 -8.67
N LEU A 13 -4.91 -56.68 -7.63
CA LEU A 13 -4.43 -57.97 -7.12
C LEU A 13 -5.21 -58.27 -5.84
N ASP A 14 -6.01 -59.33 -5.88
CA ASP A 14 -6.61 -59.95 -4.69
C ASP A 14 -5.67 -61.06 -4.21
N PHE A 15 -5.13 -60.89 -3.00
CA PHE A 15 -4.13 -61.79 -2.43
C PHE A 15 -4.76 -62.99 -1.69
N LEU A 16 -6.08 -63.09 -1.66
CA LEU A 16 -6.81 -64.11 -0.88
C LEU A 16 -7.38 -65.26 -1.71
N THR A 17 -7.27 -65.23 -3.04
CA THR A 17 -7.84 -66.28 -3.93
C THR A 17 -6.83 -67.29 -4.46
N LEU A 18 -5.59 -67.30 -3.96
CA LEU A 18 -4.66 -68.41 -4.17
C LEU A 18 -5.00 -69.57 -3.22
N ASN A 19 -6.22 -70.09 -3.32
CA ASN A 19 -6.52 -71.41 -2.76
C ASN A 19 -6.03 -72.45 -3.76
N GLU A 20 -5.05 -73.22 -3.28
CA GLU A 20 -4.81 -74.63 -3.53
C GLU A 20 -5.76 -75.25 -4.56
N HIS A 21 -5.28 -75.51 -5.78
CA HIS A 21 -5.39 -76.77 -6.51
C HIS A 21 -4.83 -76.62 -7.95
N ASP A 22 -4.12 -77.66 -8.38
CA ASP A 22 -3.63 -77.98 -9.75
C ASP A 22 -2.16 -77.60 -10.10
N ASP A 23 -1.27 -78.57 -9.85
CA ASP A 23 -0.22 -79.14 -10.73
C ASP A 23 0.63 -78.26 -11.68
N ASP A 24 0.84 -76.97 -11.42
CA ASP A 24 1.80 -76.14 -12.18
C ASP A 24 2.62 -75.19 -11.27
N ASP A 25 3.18 -75.76 -10.19
CA ASP A 25 3.99 -75.06 -9.17
C ASP A 25 5.12 -74.21 -9.77
N GLN A 26 5.77 -74.67 -10.85
CA GLN A 26 6.84 -73.91 -11.51
C GLN A 26 6.34 -72.64 -12.19
N ASN A 27 5.15 -72.67 -12.79
CA ASN A 27 4.58 -71.54 -13.52
C ASN A 27 4.13 -70.44 -12.56
N SER A 28 3.50 -70.85 -11.44
CA SER A 28 3.16 -69.97 -10.32
C SER A 28 4.39 -69.31 -9.68
N ILE A 29 5.47 -70.08 -9.44
CA ILE A 29 6.75 -69.55 -8.94
C ILE A 29 7.40 -68.58 -9.92
N HIS A 30 7.33 -68.86 -11.23
CA HIS A 30 7.85 -67.97 -12.27
C HIS A 30 7.09 -66.64 -12.35
N ILE A 31 5.76 -66.66 -12.19
CA ILE A 31 4.93 -65.45 -12.15
C ILE A 31 5.26 -64.60 -10.92
N ILE A 32 5.39 -65.22 -9.74
CA ILE A 32 5.75 -64.52 -8.49
C ILE A 32 7.12 -63.84 -8.61
N ARG A 33 8.15 -64.55 -9.09
CA ARG A 33 9.51 -63.99 -9.29
C ARG A 33 9.51 -62.83 -10.28
N ARG A 34 8.71 -62.91 -11.35
CA ARG A 34 8.58 -61.83 -12.33
C ARG A 34 7.93 -60.58 -11.71
N LEU A 35 6.89 -60.77 -10.90
CA LEU A 35 6.21 -59.67 -10.20
C LEU A 35 7.14 -58.98 -9.19
N GLU A 36 7.92 -59.76 -8.44
CA GLU A 36 8.92 -59.23 -7.50
C GLU A 36 9.96 -58.36 -8.23
N LEU A 37 10.48 -58.83 -9.38
CA LEU A 37 11.43 -58.06 -10.19
C LEU A 37 10.82 -56.75 -10.72
N LEU A 38 9.57 -56.79 -11.18
CA LEU A 38 8.87 -55.60 -11.66
C LEU A 38 8.59 -54.60 -10.52
N LEU A 39 8.24 -55.09 -9.34
CA LEU A 39 8.07 -54.26 -8.14
C LEU A 39 9.40 -53.60 -7.74
N ASN A 40 10.49 -54.37 -7.65
CA ASN A 40 11.82 -53.84 -7.34
C ASN A 40 12.27 -52.78 -8.34
N LYS A 41 12.03 -53.01 -9.64
CA LYS A 41 12.32 -52.03 -10.69
C LYS A 41 11.46 -50.77 -10.54
N LYS A 42 10.16 -50.92 -10.26
CA LYS A 42 9.25 -49.79 -10.03
C LYS A 42 9.72 -48.95 -8.84
N PHE A 43 10.02 -49.56 -7.69
CA PHE A 43 10.50 -48.85 -6.51
C PHE A 43 11.84 -48.15 -6.77
N SER A 44 12.77 -48.82 -7.46
CA SER A 44 14.06 -48.22 -7.83
C SER A 44 13.90 -46.99 -8.72
N LEU A 45 13.02 -47.05 -9.73
CA LEU A 45 12.71 -45.91 -10.60
C LEU A 45 12.01 -44.78 -9.85
N GLN A 46 11.13 -45.10 -8.89
CA GLN A 46 10.50 -44.09 -8.02
C GLN A 46 11.54 -43.36 -7.16
N GLN A 47 12.49 -44.08 -6.54
CA GLN A 47 13.57 -43.44 -5.75
C GLN A 47 14.46 -42.55 -6.64
N LEU A 48 14.79 -43.01 -7.85
CA LEU A 48 15.56 -42.21 -8.80
C LEU A 48 14.80 -40.95 -9.23
N GLY A 49 13.49 -41.08 -9.51
CA GLY A 49 12.61 -39.96 -9.83
C GLY A 49 12.54 -38.95 -8.69
N LYS A 50 12.38 -39.42 -7.45
CA LYS A 50 12.37 -38.61 -6.24
C LYS A 50 13.67 -37.82 -6.07
N LYS A 51 14.82 -38.48 -6.24
CA LYS A 51 16.14 -37.83 -6.17
C LYS A 51 16.28 -36.74 -7.24
N LYS A 52 15.98 -37.06 -8.51
CA LYS A 52 16.00 -36.08 -9.61
C LYS A 52 15.07 -34.90 -9.34
N TRP A 53 13.89 -35.15 -8.79
CA TRP A 53 12.97 -34.09 -8.43
C TRP A 53 13.56 -33.21 -7.32
N LEU A 54 14.08 -33.78 -6.23
CA LEU A 54 14.70 -33.02 -5.13
C LEU A 54 15.86 -32.14 -5.60
N GLU A 55 16.68 -32.63 -6.52
CA GLU A 55 17.83 -31.91 -7.09
C GLU A 55 17.41 -30.77 -8.04
N ASN A 56 16.27 -30.89 -8.73
CA ASN A 56 15.86 -29.97 -9.79
C ASN A 56 14.56 -29.20 -9.49
N ARG A 57 13.95 -29.38 -8.32
CA ARG A 57 12.64 -28.78 -7.99
C ARG A 57 12.65 -27.27 -8.08
N ASP A 58 13.77 -26.65 -7.70
CA ASP A 58 13.96 -25.20 -7.70
C ASP A 58 14.05 -24.63 -9.14
N LEU A 59 14.34 -25.46 -10.14
CA LEU A 59 14.60 -25.03 -11.52
C LEU A 59 13.49 -25.44 -12.49
N LYS A 60 12.89 -26.63 -12.31
CA LYS A 60 12.03 -27.26 -13.33
C LYS A 60 10.67 -27.71 -12.80
N TYR A 61 10.57 -28.08 -11.53
CA TYR A 61 9.37 -28.73 -10.97
C TYR A 61 8.69 -27.93 -9.87
N GLN A 62 8.84 -26.60 -9.94
CA GLN A 62 8.36 -25.65 -8.93
C GLN A 62 6.88 -25.87 -8.56
N ASN A 63 6.00 -26.20 -9.52
CA ASN A 63 4.56 -26.34 -9.31
C ASN A 63 4.06 -27.79 -9.18
N CYS A 64 4.93 -28.74 -8.85
CA CYS A 64 4.57 -30.15 -8.76
C CYS A 64 5.19 -30.78 -7.52
N ILE A 65 4.35 -31.19 -6.56
CA ILE A 65 4.78 -31.93 -5.37
C ILE A 65 4.42 -33.41 -5.55
N PRO A 66 5.40 -34.34 -5.47
CA PRO A 66 5.11 -35.78 -5.54
C PRO A 66 4.16 -36.23 -4.42
N VAL A 67 3.28 -37.19 -4.72
CA VAL A 67 2.21 -37.65 -3.82
C VAL A 67 2.74 -38.14 -2.46
N GLU A 68 3.96 -38.69 -2.43
CA GLU A 68 4.61 -39.19 -1.24
C GLU A 68 4.93 -38.08 -0.23
N PHE A 69 5.06 -36.83 -0.69
CA PHE A 69 5.34 -35.67 0.15
C PHE A 69 4.08 -34.87 0.51
N MET A 70 2.94 -35.13 -0.12
CA MET A 70 1.71 -34.36 0.11
C MET A 70 1.19 -34.50 1.54
N ASN A 71 1.49 -35.61 2.23
CA ASN A 71 1.17 -35.85 3.64
C ASN A 71 2.29 -35.43 4.61
N ASP A 72 3.47 -35.04 4.11
CA ASP A 72 4.61 -34.66 4.96
C ASP A 72 4.46 -33.19 5.38
N ARG A 73 3.94 -32.98 6.59
CA ARG A 73 3.68 -31.65 7.17
C ARG A 73 4.92 -30.75 7.08
N GLN A 74 6.08 -31.24 7.53
CA GLN A 74 7.29 -30.42 7.63
C GLN A 74 7.81 -30.06 6.24
N PHE A 75 7.76 -31.01 5.31
CA PHE A 75 8.15 -30.78 3.93
C PHE A 75 7.30 -29.68 3.29
N ILE A 76 5.97 -29.77 3.42
CA ILE A 76 5.06 -28.78 2.82
C ILE A 76 5.26 -27.41 3.48
N LEU A 77 5.36 -27.32 4.81
CA LEU A 77 5.63 -26.04 5.49
C LEU A 77 6.95 -25.41 5.03
N ASN A 78 8.02 -26.20 4.90
CA ASN A 78 9.30 -25.71 4.40
C ASN A 78 9.20 -25.23 2.94
N HIS A 79 8.39 -25.91 2.12
CA HIS A 79 8.14 -25.51 0.74
C HIS A 79 7.38 -24.18 0.68
N ILE A 80 6.27 -24.05 1.42
CA ILE A 80 5.50 -22.81 1.53
C ILE A 80 6.37 -21.67 2.05
N LYS A 81 7.16 -21.90 3.10
CA LYS A 81 8.07 -20.90 3.65
C LYS A 81 9.10 -20.41 2.62
N LYS A 82 9.60 -21.32 1.77
CA LYS A 82 10.63 -21.00 0.76
C LYS A 82 10.05 -20.31 -0.47
N PHE A 83 8.89 -20.76 -0.96
CA PHE A 83 8.36 -20.35 -2.26
C PHE A 83 7.10 -19.47 -2.18
N GLY A 84 6.47 -19.36 -1.01
CA GLY A 84 5.22 -18.62 -0.81
C GLY A 84 3.98 -19.33 -1.35
N TYR A 85 4.13 -20.58 -1.83
CA TYR A 85 3.03 -21.43 -2.26
C TYR A 85 3.31 -22.91 -1.94
N GLY A 86 2.30 -23.77 -1.95
CA GLY A 86 2.42 -25.19 -1.67
C GLY A 86 1.19 -25.83 -1.04
N TRP A 87 0.35 -25.05 -0.36
CA TRP A 87 -0.79 -25.53 0.43
C TRP A 87 -1.77 -26.36 -0.41
N LYS A 88 -2.09 -25.89 -1.63
CA LYS A 88 -3.05 -26.57 -2.52
C LYS A 88 -2.61 -27.98 -2.96
N TYR A 89 -1.33 -28.30 -2.78
CA TYR A 89 -0.76 -29.61 -3.08
C TYR A 89 -0.64 -30.50 -1.84
N ALA A 90 -0.90 -29.98 -0.64
CA ALA A 90 -0.99 -30.80 0.56
C ALA A 90 -2.17 -31.78 0.46
N SER A 91 -2.13 -32.88 1.21
CA SER A 91 -3.27 -33.78 1.27
C SER A 91 -4.47 -33.11 1.92
N THR A 92 -5.67 -33.60 1.63
CA THR A 92 -6.92 -33.13 2.25
C THR A 92 -6.84 -33.13 3.77
N LYS A 93 -6.23 -34.18 4.36
CA LYS A 93 -6.00 -34.28 5.81
C LYS A 93 -5.18 -33.10 6.37
N LEU A 94 -4.12 -32.68 5.68
CA LEU A 94 -3.34 -31.51 6.11
C LEU A 94 -4.07 -30.20 5.81
N GLN A 95 -4.80 -30.12 4.71
CA GLN A 95 -5.59 -28.93 4.36
C GLN A 95 -6.71 -28.64 5.39
N GLU A 96 -7.23 -29.67 6.04
CA GLU A 96 -8.24 -29.58 7.11
C GLU A 96 -7.62 -29.41 8.51
N ASP A 97 -6.30 -29.51 8.64
CA ASP A 97 -5.60 -29.45 9.92
C ASP A 97 -5.38 -27.99 10.36
N ARG A 98 -6.10 -27.59 11.42
CA ARG A 98 -6.04 -26.23 11.97
C ARG A 98 -4.63 -25.77 12.33
N GLU A 99 -3.84 -26.62 12.97
CA GLU A 99 -2.49 -26.25 13.43
C GLU A 99 -1.56 -26.07 12.22
N PHE A 100 -1.70 -26.93 11.22
CA PHE A 100 -1.01 -26.75 9.95
C PHE A 100 -1.38 -25.43 9.29
N LEU A 101 -2.67 -25.09 9.21
CA LEU A 101 -3.14 -23.83 8.63
C LEU A 101 -2.62 -22.60 9.38
N LEU A 102 -2.58 -22.63 10.72
CA LEU A 102 -1.98 -21.56 11.50
C LEU A 102 -0.49 -21.38 11.17
N ASN A 103 0.25 -22.48 11.01
CA ASN A 103 1.65 -22.41 10.57
C ASN A 103 1.77 -21.85 9.14
N VAL A 104 0.87 -22.22 8.22
CA VAL A 104 0.82 -21.62 6.88
C VAL A 104 0.56 -20.12 6.96
N ALA A 105 -0.35 -19.68 7.83
CA ALA A 105 -0.73 -18.28 7.99
C ALA A 105 0.37 -17.38 8.56
N GLN A 106 1.33 -17.95 9.30
CA GLN A 106 2.50 -17.22 9.80
C GLN A 106 3.53 -16.92 8.71
N TYR A 107 3.49 -17.61 7.58
CA TYR A 107 4.38 -17.37 6.46
C TYR A 107 3.78 -16.34 5.49
N ASN A 108 4.65 -15.64 4.75
CA ASN A 108 4.29 -14.64 3.74
C ASN A 108 3.59 -15.24 2.48
N GLY A 109 2.78 -16.28 2.65
CA GLY A 109 2.02 -16.99 1.62
C GLY A 109 0.54 -16.57 1.59
N SER A 110 0.26 -15.30 1.83
CA SER A 110 -1.10 -14.76 2.02
C SER A 110 -2.07 -15.02 0.87
N LYS A 111 -1.56 -15.11 -0.37
CA LYS A 111 -2.36 -15.47 -1.55
C LYS A 111 -2.95 -16.87 -1.50
N GLU A 112 -2.28 -17.82 -0.84
CA GLU A 112 -2.82 -19.17 -0.71
C GLU A 112 -3.96 -19.22 0.29
N LEU A 113 -3.88 -18.44 1.37
CA LEU A 113 -4.89 -18.39 2.42
C LEU A 113 -6.23 -17.88 1.86
N LEU A 114 -6.21 -16.93 0.91
CA LEU A 114 -7.40 -16.47 0.18
C LEU A 114 -8.20 -17.60 -0.48
N LEU A 115 -7.56 -18.71 -0.87
CA LEU A 115 -8.22 -19.87 -1.46
C LEU A 115 -8.86 -20.80 -0.41
N ILE A 116 -8.45 -20.69 0.85
CA ILE A 116 -8.89 -21.54 1.96
C ILE A 116 -10.20 -21.04 2.57
N PHE A 117 -10.29 -19.72 2.80
CA PHE A 117 -11.47 -19.08 3.42
C PHE A 117 -12.82 -19.36 2.72
N PRO A 118 -12.90 -19.46 1.38
CA PRO A 118 -14.17 -19.72 0.69
C PRO A 118 -14.70 -21.16 0.84
N THR A 119 -13.87 -22.12 1.24
CA THR A 119 -14.19 -23.56 1.11
C THR A 119 -14.47 -24.30 2.42
N TYR A 120 -14.20 -23.70 3.58
CA TYR A 120 -14.26 -24.40 4.88
C TYR A 120 -14.97 -23.62 5.99
N SER A 121 -15.46 -24.37 6.98
CA SER A 121 -15.91 -23.90 8.32
C SER A 121 -14.89 -22.98 9.02
N ILE A 122 -13.62 -23.08 8.61
CA ILE A 122 -12.46 -22.32 9.08
C ILE A 122 -12.55 -20.83 8.70
N GLY A 123 -13.43 -20.45 7.77
CA GLY A 123 -13.68 -19.04 7.45
C GLY A 123 -14.15 -18.18 8.62
N ASN A 124 -14.56 -18.80 9.72
CA ASN A 124 -14.92 -18.15 10.98
C ASN A 124 -13.84 -18.25 12.08
N ASP A 125 -12.72 -18.92 11.83
CA ASP A 125 -11.63 -19.05 12.80
C ASP A 125 -10.91 -17.71 12.96
N THR A 126 -11.29 -16.98 14.00
CA THR A 126 -10.80 -15.63 14.28
C THR A 126 -9.28 -15.59 14.47
N GLU A 127 -8.69 -16.62 15.09
CA GLU A 127 -7.24 -16.65 15.31
C GLU A 127 -6.48 -16.80 13.99
N LEU A 128 -6.98 -17.69 13.11
CA LEU A 128 -6.39 -17.87 11.78
C LEU A 128 -6.54 -16.60 10.94
N ILE A 129 -7.71 -15.95 10.96
CA ILE A 129 -7.93 -14.70 10.24
C ILE A 129 -6.96 -13.62 10.74
N LEU A 130 -6.87 -13.41 12.05
CA LEU A 130 -6.00 -12.38 12.64
C LEU A 130 -4.52 -12.64 12.30
N THR A 131 -4.08 -13.91 12.37
CA THR A 131 -2.71 -14.29 11.98
C THR A 131 -2.44 -13.95 10.52
N SER A 132 -3.41 -14.21 9.64
CA SER A 132 -3.29 -13.99 8.20
C SER A 132 -3.29 -12.50 7.83
N VAL A 133 -4.23 -11.72 8.40
CA VAL A 133 -4.43 -10.28 8.13
C VAL A 133 -3.18 -9.46 8.42
N LYS A 134 -2.38 -9.87 9.41
CA LYS A 134 -1.12 -9.22 9.76
C LYS A 134 -0.17 -9.10 8.55
N HIS A 135 -0.19 -10.08 7.65
CA HIS A 135 0.68 -10.12 6.48
C HIS A 135 0.01 -9.54 5.22
N ASP A 136 -1.31 -9.67 5.11
CA ASP A 136 -2.05 -9.26 3.93
C ASP A 136 -3.51 -8.97 4.26
N GLU A 137 -3.92 -7.72 4.04
CA GLU A 137 -5.29 -7.28 4.25
C GLU A 137 -6.28 -7.91 3.27
N GLU A 138 -5.84 -8.36 2.09
CA GLU A 138 -6.73 -8.87 1.04
C GLU A 138 -7.52 -10.09 1.50
N VAL A 139 -6.98 -10.84 2.48
CA VAL A 139 -7.65 -11.96 3.15
C VAL A 139 -9.06 -11.61 3.64
N MET A 140 -9.29 -10.34 4.01
CA MET A 140 -10.59 -9.83 4.45
C MET A 140 -11.69 -9.87 3.36
N ASN A 141 -11.34 -10.04 2.08
CA ASN A 141 -12.30 -10.26 1.01
C ASN A 141 -13.15 -11.51 1.25
N SER A 142 -12.53 -12.57 1.75
CA SER A 142 -13.16 -13.87 1.96
C SER A 142 -13.80 -14.02 3.35
N VAL A 143 -13.60 -13.04 4.23
CA VAL A 143 -14.17 -13.05 5.59
C VAL A 143 -15.67 -12.71 5.54
N PRO A 144 -16.54 -13.49 6.21
CA PRO A 144 -17.98 -13.25 6.23
C PRO A 144 -18.35 -11.84 6.69
N THR A 145 -19.38 -11.26 6.06
CA THR A 145 -19.87 -9.91 6.37
C THR A 145 -20.27 -9.75 7.84
N VAL A 146 -20.76 -10.81 8.48
CA VAL A 146 -21.13 -10.82 9.92
C VAL A 146 -19.92 -10.44 10.79
N LEU A 147 -18.73 -10.97 10.49
CA LEU A 147 -17.49 -10.60 11.20
C LEU A 147 -17.01 -9.20 10.82
N ARG A 148 -17.15 -8.80 9.55
CA ARG A 148 -16.79 -7.44 9.09
C ARG A 148 -17.69 -6.33 9.65
N LYS A 149 -18.87 -6.68 10.18
CA LYS A 149 -19.77 -5.79 10.95
C LYS A 149 -19.44 -5.75 12.44
N ASN A 150 -18.66 -6.70 12.94
CA ASN A 150 -18.35 -6.78 14.36
C ASN A 150 -17.23 -5.80 14.71
N LYS A 151 -17.54 -4.80 15.55
CA LYS A 151 -16.60 -3.75 15.98
C LYS A 151 -15.38 -4.32 16.71
N GLU A 152 -15.56 -5.26 17.63
CA GLU A 152 -14.44 -5.83 18.41
C GLU A 152 -13.47 -6.62 17.52
N PHE A 153 -14.02 -7.41 16.61
CA PHE A 153 -13.23 -8.16 15.63
C PHE A 153 -12.47 -7.20 14.70
N MET A 154 -13.17 -6.22 14.13
CA MET A 154 -12.54 -5.25 13.23
C MET A 154 -11.49 -4.40 13.94
N LEU A 155 -11.66 -4.08 15.23
CA LEU A 155 -10.66 -3.37 16.01
C LEU A 155 -9.35 -4.17 16.11
N LYS A 156 -9.42 -5.48 16.38
CA LYS A 156 -8.23 -6.37 16.39
C LYS A 156 -7.57 -6.45 15.01
N VAL A 157 -8.38 -6.56 13.95
CA VAL A 157 -7.93 -6.61 12.55
C VAL A 157 -7.13 -5.35 12.19
N VAL A 158 -7.66 -4.15 12.45
CA VAL A 158 -7.00 -2.91 12.06
C VAL A 158 -5.78 -2.58 12.91
N GLN A 159 -5.72 -3.06 14.15
CA GLN A 159 -4.53 -2.98 15.00
C GLN A 159 -3.37 -3.84 14.47
N LEU A 160 -3.67 -4.92 13.76
CA LEU A 160 -2.66 -5.77 13.11
C LEU A 160 -2.27 -5.23 11.73
N ASN A 161 -3.25 -4.77 10.95
CA ASN A 161 -3.05 -4.18 9.61
C ASN A 161 -4.11 -3.10 9.33
N GLY A 162 -3.71 -1.83 9.41
CA GLY A 162 -4.59 -0.67 9.27
C GLY A 162 -5.21 -0.54 7.88
N LYS A 163 -4.58 -1.10 6.84
CA LYS A 163 -5.17 -1.14 5.49
C LYS A 163 -6.46 -1.95 5.44
N ALA A 164 -6.62 -2.92 6.36
CA ALA A 164 -7.81 -3.76 6.44
C ALA A 164 -9.10 -2.98 6.75
N LEU A 165 -9.01 -1.71 7.19
CA LEU A 165 -10.16 -0.82 7.32
C LEU A 165 -10.97 -0.70 6.01
N SER A 166 -10.35 -0.85 4.83
CA SER A 166 -11.07 -0.81 3.55
C SER A 166 -12.14 -1.89 3.41
N TYR A 167 -12.04 -2.99 4.16
CA TYR A 167 -12.97 -4.11 4.15
C TYR A 167 -14.04 -4.02 5.24
N ALA A 168 -13.92 -3.07 6.17
CA ALA A 168 -14.96 -2.82 7.16
C ALA A 168 -16.25 -2.35 6.47
N GLU A 169 -17.40 -2.69 7.07
CA GLU A 169 -18.68 -2.14 6.64
C GLU A 169 -18.77 -0.64 6.95
N LEU A 170 -19.55 0.11 6.16
CA LEU A 170 -19.61 1.58 6.21
C LEU A 170 -19.79 2.17 7.63
N PRO A 171 -20.66 1.65 8.52
CA PRO A 171 -20.79 2.20 9.87
C PRO A 171 -19.47 2.19 10.65
N LEU A 172 -18.63 1.16 10.46
CA LEU A 172 -17.35 1.03 11.14
C LEU A 172 -16.25 1.89 10.51
N LYS A 173 -16.37 2.24 9.23
CA LYS A 173 -15.50 3.24 8.57
C LYS A 173 -15.74 4.67 9.07
N ASN A 174 -16.88 4.90 9.72
CA ASN A 174 -17.23 6.18 10.34
C ASN A 174 -17.09 6.13 11.88
N ASP A 175 -16.66 4.99 12.44
CA ASP A 175 -16.44 4.82 13.88
C ASP A 175 -15.07 5.38 14.26
N LEU A 176 -15.06 6.35 15.18
CA LEU A 176 -13.84 7.06 15.58
C LEU A 176 -12.76 6.12 16.14
N ASP A 177 -13.15 5.13 16.95
CA ASP A 177 -12.18 4.26 17.64
C ASP A 177 -11.47 3.34 16.64
N ILE A 178 -12.24 2.74 15.73
CA ILE A 178 -11.69 1.86 14.68
C ILE A 178 -10.81 2.66 13.73
N VAL A 179 -11.28 3.83 13.28
CA VAL A 179 -10.52 4.67 12.35
C VAL A 179 -9.21 5.13 12.99
N LEU A 180 -9.23 5.60 14.24
CA LEU A 180 -8.01 5.97 14.95
C LEU A 180 -7.05 4.78 15.13
N ALA A 181 -7.57 3.60 15.47
CA ALA A 181 -6.74 2.40 15.58
C ALA A 181 -6.08 2.02 14.24
N ALA A 182 -6.83 2.07 13.15
CA ALA A 182 -6.34 1.78 11.80
C ALA A 182 -5.28 2.80 11.36
N VAL A 183 -5.57 4.10 11.56
CA VAL A 183 -4.68 5.20 11.18
C VAL A 183 -3.38 5.19 11.98
N ARG A 184 -3.43 4.88 13.29
CA ARG A 184 -2.25 4.71 14.15
C ARG A 184 -1.35 3.57 13.69
N GLN A 185 -1.94 2.51 13.14
CA GLN A 185 -1.18 1.38 12.59
C GLN A 185 -0.60 1.75 11.20
N ASN A 186 -1.39 2.40 10.35
CA ASN A 186 -0.98 2.83 9.02
C ASN A 186 -1.74 4.09 8.58
N GLY A 187 -1.02 5.20 8.39
CA GLY A 187 -1.58 6.49 7.97
C GLY A 187 -2.32 6.45 6.62
N GLU A 188 -2.05 5.48 5.74
CA GLU A 188 -2.80 5.31 4.48
C GLU A 188 -4.25 4.85 4.70
N ALA A 189 -4.58 4.32 5.89
CA ALA A 189 -5.94 3.97 6.26
C ALA A 189 -6.88 5.18 6.22
N LEU A 190 -6.35 6.41 6.33
CA LEU A 190 -7.09 7.65 6.20
C LEU A 190 -7.89 7.72 4.87
N ARG A 191 -7.42 7.10 3.78
CA ARG A 191 -8.19 7.07 2.52
C ARG A 191 -9.60 6.48 2.68
N CYS A 192 -9.80 5.60 3.66
CA CYS A 192 -11.05 4.86 3.85
C CYS A 192 -12.22 5.75 4.30
N ILE A 193 -11.94 6.83 5.05
CA ILE A 193 -12.99 7.77 5.50
C ILE A 193 -13.51 8.67 4.38
N TYR A 194 -12.83 8.72 3.22
CA TYR A 194 -13.25 9.48 2.05
C TYR A 194 -14.10 8.67 1.07
N VAL A 195 -14.27 7.36 1.32
CA VAL A 195 -15.15 6.49 0.50
C VAL A 195 -16.62 6.87 0.69
N ASP A 196 -17.00 7.25 1.90
CA ASP A 196 -18.33 7.74 2.23
C ASP A 196 -18.33 9.27 2.30
N PRO A 197 -19.00 9.98 1.38
CA PRO A 197 -19.06 11.43 1.41
C PRO A 197 -19.68 11.99 2.69
N THR A 198 -20.52 11.21 3.37
CA THR A 198 -21.25 11.61 4.59
C THR A 198 -20.43 11.39 5.87
N CYS A 199 -19.24 10.79 5.77
CA CYS A 199 -18.37 10.55 6.92
C CYS A 199 -17.97 11.86 7.61
N CYS A 200 -18.38 12.05 8.86
CA CYS A 200 -18.07 13.24 9.65
C CYS A 200 -16.58 13.34 10.02
N LEU A 201 -15.84 12.23 9.96
CA LEU A 201 -14.41 12.18 10.30
C LEU A 201 -13.52 12.83 9.24
N ARG A 202 -14.04 13.12 8.03
CA ARG A 202 -13.29 13.76 6.93
C ARG A 202 -12.71 15.12 7.27
N SER A 203 -13.29 15.79 8.27
CA SER A 203 -12.84 17.08 8.81
C SER A 203 -12.26 16.96 10.22
N ASN A 204 -12.14 15.74 10.76
CA ASN A 204 -11.61 15.53 12.10
C ASN A 204 -10.09 15.73 12.09
N LYS A 205 -9.65 16.89 12.63
CA LYS A 205 -8.24 17.29 12.66
C LYS A 205 -7.36 16.28 13.39
N ASP A 206 -7.84 15.64 14.45
CA ASP A 206 -7.05 14.71 15.26
C ASP A 206 -6.77 13.41 14.51
N VAL A 207 -7.79 12.85 13.85
CA VAL A 207 -7.63 11.67 12.98
C VAL A 207 -6.65 11.96 11.85
N ILE A 208 -6.78 13.12 11.21
CA ILE A 208 -5.91 13.51 10.10
C ILE A 208 -4.46 13.72 10.58
N LEU A 209 -4.25 14.42 11.70
CA LEU A 209 -2.92 14.64 12.26
C LEU A 209 -2.27 13.32 12.65
N GLU A 210 -3.00 12.39 13.27
CA GLU A 210 -2.47 11.06 13.57
C GLU A 210 -2.09 10.30 12.30
N ALA A 211 -2.85 10.43 11.21
CA ALA A 211 -2.49 9.80 9.93
C ALA A 211 -1.21 10.36 9.32
N ILE A 212 -1.08 11.69 9.31
CA ILE A 212 0.11 12.38 8.81
C ILE A 212 1.34 12.00 9.63
N LYS A 213 1.18 11.87 10.96
CA LYS A 213 2.23 11.42 11.87
C LYS A 213 2.77 10.05 11.48
N GLN A 214 1.90 9.11 11.14
CA GLN A 214 2.30 7.76 10.75
C GLN A 214 2.83 7.69 9.31
N ASN A 215 2.26 8.46 8.38
CA ASN A 215 2.71 8.52 7.00
C ASN A 215 2.47 9.91 6.40
N LYS A 216 3.55 10.64 6.11
CA LYS A 216 3.49 11.99 5.52
C LYS A 216 2.71 12.05 4.20
N LYS A 217 2.65 10.94 3.44
CA LYS A 217 1.83 10.84 2.21
C LYS A 217 0.33 10.98 2.49
N ALA A 218 -0.11 10.83 3.75
CA ALA A 218 -1.50 11.03 4.12
C ALA A 218 -2.03 12.44 3.82
N LEU A 219 -1.12 13.41 3.68
CA LEU A 219 -1.44 14.77 3.27
C LEU A 219 -2.24 14.85 1.96
N GLN A 220 -2.04 13.89 1.03
CA GLN A 220 -2.74 13.85 -0.25
C GLN A 220 -4.27 13.67 -0.14
N TRP A 221 -4.76 13.15 0.99
CA TRP A 221 -6.19 12.96 1.23
C TRP A 221 -6.83 14.08 2.05
N VAL A 222 -6.03 15.01 2.59
CA VAL A 222 -6.53 16.10 3.41
C VAL A 222 -7.37 17.05 2.56
N PRO A 223 -8.59 17.42 3.00
CA PRO A 223 -9.45 18.26 2.20
C PRO A 223 -8.90 19.69 2.09
N MET A 224 -9.15 20.33 0.94
CA MET A 224 -8.59 21.65 0.61
C MET A 224 -8.89 22.72 1.66
N ASN A 225 -10.07 22.68 2.29
CA ASN A 225 -10.45 23.64 3.35
C ASN A 225 -9.54 23.56 4.59
N LEU A 226 -8.95 22.39 4.89
CA LEU A 226 -7.96 22.24 5.96
C LEU A 226 -6.55 22.58 5.48
N LEU A 227 -6.23 22.32 4.21
CA LEU A 227 -4.95 22.72 3.62
C LEU A 227 -4.80 24.25 3.52
N THR A 228 -5.91 24.98 3.40
CA THR A 228 -5.92 26.45 3.44
C THR A 228 -6.08 27.02 4.86
N ASP A 229 -6.37 26.19 5.86
CA ASP A 229 -6.43 26.59 7.27
C ASP A 229 -5.00 26.68 7.83
N LEU A 230 -4.50 27.90 7.95
CA LEU A 230 -3.17 28.20 8.49
C LEU A 230 -2.96 27.56 9.87
N SER A 231 -3.96 27.63 10.77
CA SER A 231 -3.83 27.08 12.13
C SER A 231 -3.61 25.56 12.11
N PHE A 232 -4.25 24.88 11.16
CA PHE A 232 -4.10 23.44 10.96
C PHE A 232 -2.77 23.12 10.28
N MET A 233 -2.43 23.83 9.21
CA MET A 233 -1.17 23.61 8.49
C MET A 233 0.05 23.88 9.36
N LEU A 234 0.00 24.81 10.31
CA LEU A 234 1.07 24.98 11.30
C LEU A 234 1.22 23.75 12.20
N LYS A 235 0.12 23.14 12.64
CA LYS A 235 0.18 21.85 13.37
C LYS A 235 0.78 20.74 12.49
N VAL A 236 0.44 20.71 11.20
CA VAL A 236 1.01 19.74 10.25
C VAL A 236 2.50 19.96 10.04
N VAL A 237 2.95 21.20 9.85
CA VAL A 237 4.37 21.54 9.65
C VAL A 237 5.17 21.19 10.91
N THR A 238 4.72 21.62 12.08
CA THR A 238 5.38 21.29 13.36
C THR A 238 5.40 19.78 13.64
N LEU A 239 4.37 19.04 13.21
CA LEU A 239 4.33 17.58 13.31
C LEU A 239 5.34 16.89 12.36
N ILE A 240 5.46 17.38 11.13
CA ILE A 240 6.34 16.79 10.10
C ILE A 240 7.82 17.15 10.32
N PHE A 241 8.04 18.34 10.89
CA PHE A 241 9.33 19.00 11.10
C PHE A 241 9.39 19.60 12.52
N PRO A 242 9.69 18.79 13.55
CA PRO A 242 9.71 19.23 14.94
C PRO A 242 10.69 20.37 15.24
N GLU A 243 11.72 20.55 14.41
CA GLU A 243 12.65 21.68 14.46
C GLU A 243 11.96 23.04 14.34
N PHE A 244 10.75 23.08 13.77
CA PHE A 244 9.91 24.25 13.68
C PHE A 244 8.91 24.39 14.83
N GLU A 245 9.05 23.64 15.95
CA GLU A 245 8.15 23.75 17.11
C GLU A 245 8.11 25.17 17.72
N GLY A 246 9.19 25.94 17.56
CA GLY A 246 9.24 27.37 17.92
C GLY A 246 8.25 28.26 17.16
N LEU A 247 7.67 27.76 16.06
CA LEU A 247 6.62 28.45 15.30
C LEU A 247 5.25 28.45 15.98
N LYS A 248 5.08 27.81 17.15
CA LYS A 248 3.82 27.78 17.91
C LYS A 248 3.28 29.17 18.29
N PHE A 249 4.11 30.22 18.24
CA PHE A 249 3.72 31.60 18.53
C PHE A 249 3.23 32.38 17.31
N ALA A 250 3.27 31.79 16.11
CA ALA A 250 3.58 32.58 14.94
C ALA A 250 2.50 32.60 13.85
N SER A 251 1.19 32.69 14.13
CA SER A 251 0.26 32.96 13.00
C SER A 251 0.48 34.35 12.39
N ASP A 252 0.76 35.35 13.24
CA ASP A 252 1.18 36.68 12.81
C ASP A 252 2.72 36.76 12.75
N ASP A 253 3.44 36.16 13.71
CA ASP A 253 4.90 36.22 13.71
C ASP A 253 5.53 35.46 12.52
N LEU A 254 4.93 34.38 11.98
CA LEU A 254 5.44 33.68 10.78
C LEU A 254 5.17 34.46 9.51
N LYS A 255 3.98 35.06 9.43
CA LYS A 255 3.67 35.96 8.33
C LYS A 255 4.60 37.16 8.33
N ASN A 256 5.13 37.52 9.50
CA ASN A 256 6.12 38.56 9.70
C ASN A 256 7.58 38.05 9.70
N ASP A 257 7.82 36.74 9.66
CA ASP A 257 9.16 36.16 9.70
C ASP A 257 9.79 36.21 8.31
N LYS A 258 10.76 37.11 8.16
CA LYS A 258 11.43 37.38 6.89
C LYS A 258 12.19 36.16 6.36
N ASP A 259 12.82 35.36 7.22
CA ASP A 259 13.62 34.21 6.77
C ASP A 259 12.72 33.12 6.20
N ILE A 260 11.59 32.87 6.87
CA ILE A 260 10.60 31.88 6.42
C ILE A 260 9.90 32.36 5.14
N ALA A 261 9.54 33.64 5.08
CA ALA A 261 9.00 34.25 3.88
C ALA A 261 9.97 34.12 2.69
N LEU A 262 11.26 34.41 2.89
CA LEU A 262 12.28 34.26 1.85
C LEU A 262 12.42 32.82 1.36
N VAL A 263 12.39 31.83 2.25
CA VAL A 263 12.42 30.41 1.86
C VAL A 263 11.17 30.05 1.05
N ALA A 264 9.99 30.51 1.47
CA ALA A 264 8.73 30.23 0.79
C ALA A 264 8.67 30.86 -0.61
N VAL A 265 8.96 32.16 -0.75
CA VAL A 265 8.86 32.87 -2.04
C VAL A 265 9.92 32.42 -3.06
N LYS A 266 11.09 31.95 -2.60
CA LYS A 266 12.11 31.35 -3.48
C LYS A 266 11.66 30.01 -4.07
N LYS A 267 10.79 29.28 -3.36
CA LYS A 267 10.20 28.02 -3.84
C LYS A 267 8.98 28.26 -4.73
N ASP A 268 8.08 29.14 -4.32
CA ASP A 268 6.90 29.56 -5.07
C ASP A 268 6.63 31.04 -4.82
N GLY A 269 6.81 31.89 -5.84
CA GLY A 269 6.62 33.34 -5.71
C GLY A 269 5.18 33.75 -5.35
N ASN A 270 4.19 32.89 -5.56
CA ASN A 270 2.81 33.13 -5.12
C ASN A 270 2.66 33.07 -3.58
N ALA A 271 3.66 32.55 -2.87
CA ALA A 271 3.71 32.57 -1.41
C ALA A 271 3.64 34.00 -0.82
N LEU A 272 4.02 35.02 -1.60
CA LEU A 272 3.92 36.43 -1.22
C LEU A 272 2.48 36.85 -0.87
N ASN A 273 1.46 36.20 -1.41
CA ASN A 273 0.07 36.49 -1.05
C ASN A 273 -0.24 36.21 0.44
N PHE A 274 0.48 35.27 1.05
CA PHE A 274 0.19 34.76 2.39
C PHE A 274 1.03 35.40 3.50
N VAL A 275 2.09 36.14 3.16
CA VAL A 275 2.90 36.87 4.15
C VAL A 275 2.19 38.15 4.61
N SER A 276 2.70 38.76 5.67
CA SER A 276 2.11 39.95 6.26
C SER A 276 2.21 41.17 5.36
N ALA A 277 1.41 42.20 5.67
CA ALA A 277 1.52 43.49 4.98
C ALA A 277 2.94 44.10 5.12
N ALA A 278 3.61 43.89 6.25
CA ALA A 278 4.97 44.37 6.47
C ALA A 278 5.97 43.70 5.50
N LEU A 279 5.88 42.38 5.30
CA LEU A 279 6.75 41.67 4.37
C LEU A 279 6.35 41.85 2.89
N LYS A 280 5.09 42.18 2.60
CA LYS A 280 4.66 42.67 1.27
C LYS A 280 5.24 44.04 0.92
N SER A 281 5.74 44.76 1.92
CA SER A 281 6.52 46.01 1.77
C SER A 281 8.03 45.79 1.96
N ASP A 282 8.50 44.56 2.18
CA ASP A 282 9.93 44.28 2.29
C ASP A 282 10.53 44.03 0.91
N TYR A 283 11.52 44.85 0.56
CA TYR A 283 12.15 44.84 -0.75
C TYR A 283 12.74 43.46 -1.12
N ASP A 284 13.46 42.81 -0.20
CA ASP A 284 14.15 41.53 -0.47
C ASP A 284 13.14 40.40 -0.71
N VAL A 285 12.08 40.37 0.10
CA VAL A 285 11.02 39.36 -0.01
C VAL A 285 10.25 39.52 -1.33
N VAL A 286 9.85 40.75 -1.68
CA VAL A 286 9.12 41.02 -2.92
C VAL A 286 10.00 40.75 -4.13
N LEU A 287 11.26 41.19 -4.12
CA LEU A 287 12.19 40.93 -5.23
C LEU A 287 12.41 39.42 -5.44
N ALA A 288 12.58 38.66 -4.35
CA ALA A 288 12.70 37.20 -4.44
C ALA A 288 11.44 36.55 -5.03
N ALA A 289 10.24 37.04 -4.69
CA ALA A 289 8.97 36.55 -5.22
C ALA A 289 8.79 36.89 -6.72
N VAL A 290 9.08 38.13 -7.12
CA VAL A 290 9.04 38.59 -8.53
C VAL A 290 9.97 37.77 -9.41
N ARG A 291 11.16 37.42 -8.90
CA ARG A 291 12.09 36.54 -9.59
C ARG A 291 11.58 35.12 -9.80
N GLN A 292 10.54 34.68 -9.10
CA GLN A 292 9.97 33.34 -9.26
C GLN A 292 8.62 33.31 -9.96
N TYR A 293 7.74 34.27 -9.72
CA TYR A 293 6.35 34.23 -10.21
C TYR A 293 5.95 35.52 -10.94
N GLU A 294 5.38 35.36 -12.14
CA GLU A 294 4.98 36.45 -13.05
C GLU A 294 4.11 37.51 -12.37
N HIS A 295 3.12 37.08 -11.59
CA HIS A 295 2.15 37.99 -10.98
C HIS A 295 2.49 38.34 -9.54
N ALA A 296 3.69 38.05 -9.03
CA ALA A 296 4.04 38.35 -7.64
C ALA A 296 3.89 39.85 -7.32
N LEU A 297 4.16 40.73 -8.29
CA LEU A 297 4.04 42.18 -8.15
C LEU A 297 2.62 42.64 -7.75
N VAL A 298 1.57 41.86 -8.05
CA VAL A 298 0.18 42.19 -7.65
C VAL A 298 -0.01 42.18 -6.13
N TYR A 299 0.80 41.41 -5.42
CA TYR A 299 0.71 41.24 -3.96
C TYR A 299 1.63 42.20 -3.19
N ALA A 300 2.53 42.89 -3.89
CA ALA A 300 3.42 43.87 -3.28
C ALA A 300 2.63 45.11 -2.82
N SER A 301 3.21 45.83 -1.85
CA SER A 301 2.67 47.10 -1.40
C SER A 301 2.63 48.15 -2.52
N ASN A 302 1.78 49.16 -2.38
CA ASN A 302 1.70 50.24 -3.37
C ASN A 302 3.04 50.95 -3.55
N ASP A 303 3.83 51.08 -2.48
CA ASP A 303 5.16 51.70 -2.52
C ASP A 303 6.12 50.89 -3.39
N LEU A 304 6.18 49.57 -3.21
CA LEU A 304 7.04 48.70 -4.03
C LEU A 304 6.52 48.49 -5.45
N ARG A 305 5.21 48.65 -5.68
CA ARG A 305 4.63 48.73 -7.04
C ARG A 305 4.95 50.06 -7.75
N ASN A 306 5.39 51.06 -6.99
CA ASN A 306 5.93 52.32 -7.49
C ASN A 306 7.46 52.36 -7.43
N ASP A 307 8.12 51.27 -7.04
CA ASP A 307 9.56 51.15 -7.05
C ASP A 307 10.03 50.76 -8.45
N LYS A 308 10.78 51.67 -9.08
CA LYS A 308 11.24 51.51 -10.46
C LYS A 308 12.12 50.27 -10.65
N GLU A 309 12.94 49.90 -9.66
CA GLU A 309 13.86 48.77 -9.78
C GLU A 309 13.10 47.43 -9.72
N ILE A 310 12.21 47.26 -8.75
CA ILE A 310 11.38 46.04 -8.65
C ILE A 310 10.50 45.88 -9.89
N VAL A 311 9.89 46.97 -10.37
CA VAL A 311 9.01 46.94 -11.54
C VAL A 311 9.79 46.61 -12.80
N LEU A 312 10.99 47.16 -12.99
CA LEU A 312 11.84 46.80 -14.13
C LEU A 312 12.28 45.33 -14.08
N GLU A 313 12.64 44.81 -12.91
CA GLU A 313 12.96 43.38 -12.76
C GLU A 313 11.76 42.47 -13.10
N ALA A 314 10.54 42.87 -12.72
CA ALA A 314 9.33 42.15 -13.08
C ALA A 314 9.09 42.19 -14.60
N ILE A 315 9.27 43.36 -15.23
CA ILE A 315 9.06 43.59 -16.66
C ILE A 315 10.07 42.81 -17.52
N ARG A 316 11.35 42.83 -17.14
CA ARG A 316 12.42 42.07 -17.83
C ARG A 316 12.14 40.57 -17.86
N LYS A 317 11.43 40.06 -16.86
CA LYS A 317 11.03 38.67 -16.82
C LYS A 317 9.71 38.43 -17.57
N TYR A 318 8.77 39.37 -17.45
CA TYR A 318 7.45 39.31 -18.07
C TYR A 318 6.96 40.73 -18.41
N GLY A 319 6.95 41.11 -19.69
CA GLY A 319 6.52 42.45 -20.11
C GLY A 319 5.09 42.82 -19.69
N SER A 320 4.23 41.82 -19.44
CA SER A 320 2.88 41.97 -18.88
C SER A 320 2.86 42.57 -17.47
N ALA A 321 3.96 42.51 -16.72
CA ALA A 321 4.05 42.99 -15.34
C ALA A 321 3.75 44.48 -15.18
N LEU A 322 3.90 45.27 -16.27
CA LEU A 322 3.54 46.69 -16.30
C LEU A 322 2.11 46.96 -15.83
N CYS A 323 1.17 46.03 -16.06
CA CYS A 323 -0.23 46.21 -15.63
C CYS A 323 -0.37 46.29 -14.10
N PHE A 324 0.57 45.70 -13.35
CA PHE A 324 0.59 45.71 -11.89
C PHE A 324 1.40 46.87 -11.29
N ALA A 325 2.17 47.61 -12.09
CA ALA A 325 2.86 48.81 -11.62
C ALA A 325 1.89 49.91 -11.18
N SER A 326 2.42 50.93 -10.49
CA SER A 326 1.69 52.16 -10.16
C SER A 326 1.26 52.94 -11.40
N ASP A 327 0.28 53.83 -11.26
CA ASP A 327 -0.16 54.67 -12.37
C ASP A 327 0.89 55.70 -12.79
N GLU A 328 1.80 56.07 -11.89
CA GLU A 328 2.97 56.89 -12.21
C GLU A 328 3.94 56.14 -13.12
N LEU A 329 4.35 54.92 -12.75
CA LEU A 329 5.32 54.13 -13.53
C LEU A 329 4.75 53.62 -14.86
N LYS A 330 3.43 53.41 -14.95
CA LYS A 330 2.75 53.14 -16.23
C LYS A 330 2.83 54.28 -17.24
N LYS A 331 3.17 55.49 -16.79
CA LYS A 331 3.38 56.68 -17.64
C LYS A 331 4.86 57.02 -17.80
N ASP A 332 5.75 56.32 -17.08
CA ASP A 332 7.19 56.48 -17.23
C ASP A 332 7.61 55.92 -18.59
N ARG A 333 8.15 56.81 -19.43
CA ARG A 333 8.54 56.48 -20.80
C ARG A 333 9.57 55.36 -20.87
N GLU A 334 10.53 55.33 -19.94
CA GLU A 334 11.60 54.33 -19.93
C GLU A 334 11.01 52.95 -19.61
N ILE A 335 10.15 52.88 -18.59
CA ILE A 335 9.52 51.62 -18.17
C ILE A 335 8.56 51.08 -19.24
N VAL A 336 7.76 51.95 -19.86
CA VAL A 336 6.83 51.55 -20.93
C VAL A 336 7.58 51.06 -22.16
N LEU A 337 8.72 51.67 -22.49
CA LEU A 337 9.56 51.21 -23.60
C LEU A 337 10.18 49.84 -23.31
N GLU A 338 10.70 49.61 -22.10
CA GLU A 338 11.24 48.31 -21.69
C GLU A 338 10.14 47.22 -21.77
N ALA A 339 8.94 47.50 -21.24
CA ALA A 339 7.81 46.57 -21.31
C ALA A 339 7.39 46.26 -22.75
N ALA A 340 7.35 47.27 -23.62
CA ALA A 340 7.02 47.09 -25.02
C ALA A 340 8.07 46.24 -25.76
N GLN A 341 9.35 46.35 -25.40
CA GLN A 341 10.41 45.51 -25.97
C GLN A 341 10.24 44.05 -25.57
N GLU A 342 10.05 43.78 -24.28
CA GLU A 342 9.90 42.41 -23.76
C GLU A 342 8.60 41.73 -24.24
N MET A 343 7.51 42.47 -24.43
CA MET A 343 6.25 41.93 -24.99
C MET A 343 6.32 41.59 -26.48
N VAL A 344 7.30 42.14 -27.23
CA VAL A 344 7.49 41.87 -28.67
C VAL A 344 8.46 40.71 -28.90
N CYS A 345 9.28 40.37 -27.91
CA CYS A 345 10.29 39.31 -27.97
C CYS A 345 9.85 37.97 -27.34
N ALA A 346 8.69 37.91 -26.68
CA ALA A 346 8.05 36.71 -26.14
C ALA A 346 7.03 36.12 -27.12
#